data_AF-A0A438E661-F1
#
_entry.id   AF-A0A438E661-F1
#
_cell.length_a   1.000
_cell.length_b   1.000
_cell.length_c   1.000
_cell.angle_alpha   90.00
_cell.angle_beta   90.00
_cell.angle_gamma   90.00
#
_symmetry.space_group_name_H-M   'P 1'
#
loop_
_entity.id
_entity.type
_entity.pdbx_description
1 polymer ?
#
loop_
_entity_poly.entity_id
_entity_poly.type
_entity_poly.pdbx_seq_one_letter_code
_entity_poly.pdbx_strand_id
1 'polypeptide(L)'
;MNIPSEAPEVIESNRPPVSWPTIGEVEIYDLKVKYQPNAPLVLHGISCKFGGGQKIGIVGRTGSGKTTLISTLFRLVEPTEGQIIIDGIDIATIGLHDLRSRLGIIPQEPTLFSGSVRYNLDPLSLHTDEEIWVVSFLLICCGC
;
A
#
# COMPACT_ATOMS: atom_id res chain seq x y z
N MET A 1 -26.66 -7.55 -0.29
CA MET A 1 -25.73 -6.42 -0.20
C MET A 1 -24.85 -6.50 -1.44
N ASN A 2 -25.02 -5.62 -2.43
CA ASN A 2 -24.28 -5.70 -3.71
C ASN A 2 -23.04 -4.83 -3.58
N ILE A 3 -21.97 -5.40 -3.02
CA ILE A 3 -20.69 -4.70 -2.85
C ILE A 3 -19.92 -4.88 -4.16
N PRO A 4 -19.47 -3.79 -4.82
CA PRO A 4 -18.66 -3.90 -6.01
C PRO A 4 -17.38 -4.68 -5.69
N SER A 5 -17.00 -5.59 -6.58
CA SER A 5 -15.75 -6.34 -6.44
C SER A 5 -14.56 -5.39 -6.55
N GLU A 6 -13.48 -5.71 -5.85
CA GLU A 6 -12.19 -5.02 -6.03
C GLU A 6 -11.66 -5.21 -7.45
N ALA A 7 -10.66 -4.42 -7.82
CA ALA A 7 -9.95 -4.59 -9.09
C ALA A 7 -9.33 -6.00 -9.21
N PRO A 8 -9.05 -6.48 -10.44
CA PRO A 8 -8.45 -7.79 -10.64
C PRO A 8 -7.13 -7.96 -9.87
N GLU A 9 -6.93 -9.15 -9.29
CA GLU A 9 -5.66 -9.48 -8.62
C GLU A 9 -4.48 -9.46 -9.60
N VAL A 10 -4.70 -9.92 -10.83
CA VAL A 10 -3.69 -10.02 -11.87
C VAL A 10 -4.25 -9.46 -13.18
N ILE A 11 -3.42 -8.70 -13.89
CA ILE A 11 -3.71 -8.20 -15.23
C ILE A 11 -2.58 -8.67 -16.16
N GLU A 12 -2.78 -9.83 -16.80
CA GLU A 12 -1.72 -10.50 -17.60
C GLU A 12 -1.17 -9.61 -18.72
N SER A 13 -2.02 -8.77 -19.32
CA SER A 13 -1.60 -7.85 -20.39
C SER A 13 -0.72 -6.71 -19.91
N ASN A 14 -0.59 -6.48 -18.60
CA ASN A 14 0.10 -5.32 -18.05
C ASN A 14 0.79 -5.63 -16.71
N ARG A 15 1.52 -6.74 -16.67
CA ARG A 15 2.37 -7.05 -15.51
C ARG A 15 3.64 -6.20 -15.52
N PRO A 16 4.04 -5.63 -14.36
CA PRO A 16 5.29 -4.91 -14.27
C PRO A 16 6.48 -5.89 -14.39
N PRO A 17 7.69 -5.40 -14.72
CA PRO A 17 8.90 -6.21 -14.70
C PRO A 17 9.13 -6.86 -13.33
N VAL A 18 9.76 -8.04 -13.29
CA VAL A 18 10.05 -8.77 -12.03
C VAL A 18 10.91 -7.94 -11.07
N SER A 19 11.75 -7.04 -11.57
CA SER A 19 12.59 -6.15 -10.78
C SER A 19 11.87 -4.90 -10.26
N TRP A 20 10.59 -4.70 -10.61
CA TRP A 20 9.82 -3.55 -10.17
C TRP A 20 9.29 -3.73 -8.73
N PRO A 21 9.25 -2.66 -7.92
CA PRO A 21 9.91 -1.37 -8.14
C PRO A 21 11.42 -1.50 -7.93
N THR A 22 12.21 -0.76 -8.72
CA THR A 22 13.68 -0.79 -8.69
C THR A 22 14.25 0.36 -7.86
N ILE A 23 13.63 1.54 -7.93
CA ILE A 23 14.06 2.76 -7.23
C ILE A 23 13.08 3.10 -6.10
N GLY A 24 11.78 2.88 -6.34
CA GLY A 24 10.71 3.25 -5.41
C GLY A 24 10.38 4.75 -5.46
N GLU A 25 10.57 5.39 -6.60
CA GLU A 25 10.09 6.75 -6.85
C GLU A 25 8.56 6.73 -7.00
N VAL A 26 7.88 7.64 -6.30
CA VAL A 26 6.42 7.74 -6.30
C VAL A 26 6.00 9.13 -6.73
N GLU A 27 5.14 9.21 -7.74
CA GLU A 27 4.58 10.46 -8.26
C GLU A 27 3.07 10.43 -8.17
N ILE A 28 2.50 11.49 -7.60
CA ILE A 28 1.07 11.67 -7.43
C ILE A 28 0.66 12.89 -8.24
N TYR A 29 -0.36 12.72 -9.09
CA TYR A 29 -0.85 13.76 -10.00
C TYR A 29 -2.33 14.01 -9.79
N ASP A 30 -2.69 15.23 -9.37
CA ASP A 30 -4.07 15.71 -9.15
C ASP A 30 -4.99 14.69 -8.45
N LEU A 31 -4.49 14.02 -7.42
CA LEU A 31 -5.17 12.91 -6.77
C LEU A 31 -6.41 13.38 -6.01
N LYS A 32 -7.58 12.89 -6.43
CA LYS A 32 -8.88 13.14 -5.81
C LYS A 32 -9.52 11.83 -5.40
N VAL A 33 -10.01 11.76 -4.17
CA VAL A 33 -10.53 10.51 -3.59
C VAL A 33 -11.81 10.79 -2.83
N LYS A 34 -12.83 9.95 -3.05
CA LYS A 34 -14.05 9.84 -2.23
C LYS A 34 -14.33 8.37 -1.94
N TYR A 35 -14.95 8.08 -0.79
CA TYR A 35 -15.29 6.71 -0.40
C TYR A 35 -16.56 6.19 -1.10
N GLN A 36 -17.46 7.09 -1.52
CA GLN A 36 -18.71 6.74 -2.19
C GLN A 36 -19.02 7.76 -3.29
N PRO A 37 -19.72 7.37 -4.37
CA PRO A 37 -20.05 8.27 -5.47
C PRO A 37 -20.71 9.58 -5.04
N ASN A 38 -21.59 9.52 -4.03
CA ASN A 38 -22.37 10.64 -3.52
C ASN A 38 -21.74 11.30 -2.26
N ALA A 39 -20.59 10.83 -1.80
CA ALA A 39 -19.87 11.41 -0.68
C ALA A 39 -18.99 12.58 -1.14
N PRO A 40 -18.69 13.55 -0.27
CA PRO A 40 -17.72 14.60 -0.57
C PRO A 40 -16.33 14.01 -0.82
N LEU A 41 -15.52 14.75 -1.58
CA LEU A 41 -14.10 14.47 -1.72
C LEU A 41 -13.41 14.57 -0.35
N VAL A 42 -12.50 13.64 -0.09
CA VAL A 42 -11.62 13.62 1.08
C VAL A 42 -10.23 14.16 0.71
N LEU A 43 -9.73 13.77 -0.47
CA LEU A 43 -8.52 14.34 -1.06
C LEU A 43 -8.92 15.22 -2.25
N HIS A 44 -8.35 16.42 -2.33
CA HIS A 44 -8.77 17.49 -3.24
C HIS A 44 -7.66 17.90 -4.21
N GLY A 45 -7.13 16.96 -5.00
CA GLY A 45 -6.14 17.27 -6.03
C GLY A 45 -4.72 17.37 -5.50
N ILE A 46 -4.28 16.33 -4.78
CA ILE A 46 -2.91 16.28 -4.25
C ILE A 46 -1.94 16.00 -5.41
N SER A 47 -0.89 16.81 -5.52
CA SER A 47 0.23 16.54 -6.43
C SER A 47 1.55 16.63 -5.67
N CYS A 48 2.34 15.57 -5.72
CA CYS A 48 3.65 15.51 -5.07
C CYS A 48 4.51 14.40 -5.67
N LYS A 49 5.82 14.50 -5.43
CA LYS A 49 6.82 13.52 -5.87
C LYS A 49 7.70 13.14 -4.68
N PHE A 50 7.88 11.85 -4.48
CA PHE A 50 8.75 11.26 -3.48
C PHE A 50 9.86 10.50 -4.20
N GLY A 51 11.11 10.88 -3.97
CA GLY A 51 12.25 10.20 -4.59
C GLY A 51 12.48 8.82 -3.96
N GLY A 52 13.02 7.90 -4.76
CA GLY A 52 13.39 6.57 -4.27
C GLY A 52 14.35 6.61 -3.08
N GLY A 53 14.16 5.69 -2.14
CA GLY A 53 14.98 5.57 -0.92
C GLY A 53 14.79 6.71 0.10
N GLN A 54 13.88 7.65 -0.14
CA GLN A 54 13.61 8.73 0.79
C GLN A 54 12.71 8.28 1.95
N LYS A 55 12.96 8.86 3.14
CA LYS A 55 12.10 8.72 4.31
C LYS A 55 11.22 9.97 4.41
N ILE A 56 9.92 9.80 4.23
CA ILE A 56 8.95 10.91 4.20
C ILE A 56 7.99 10.80 5.39
N GLY A 57 7.82 11.91 6.11
CA GLY A 57 6.82 12.05 7.17
C GLY A 57 5.60 12.81 6.67
N ILE A 58 4.40 12.27 6.88
CA ILE A 58 3.14 12.94 6.57
C ILE A 58 2.48 13.38 7.87
N VAL A 59 2.34 14.69 8.06
CA VAL A 59 1.76 15.29 9.28
C VAL A 59 0.48 16.07 8.97
N GLY A 60 -0.42 16.12 9.95
CA GLY A 60 -1.68 16.86 9.81
C GLY A 60 -2.68 16.49 10.90
N ARG A 61 -3.69 17.33 11.12
CA ARG A 61 -4.75 17.09 12.12
C ARG A 61 -5.50 15.78 11.86
N THR A 62 -6.16 15.22 12.86
CA THR A 62 -7.09 14.10 12.66
C THR A 62 -8.16 14.47 11.62
N GLY A 63 -8.48 13.55 10.71
CA GLY A 63 -9.43 13.80 9.61
C GLY A 63 -8.87 14.49 8.37
N SER A 64 -7.57 14.83 8.33
CA SER A 64 -6.93 15.48 7.17
C SER A 64 -6.74 14.58 5.92
N GLY A 65 -7.16 13.32 5.95
CA GLY A 65 -7.02 12.41 4.81
C GLY A 65 -5.71 11.62 4.74
N LYS A 66 -4.85 11.66 5.77
CA LYS A 66 -3.59 10.87 5.80
C LYS A 66 -3.81 9.37 5.58
N THR A 67 -4.76 8.78 6.33
CA THR A 67 -5.12 7.37 6.17
C THR A 67 -5.69 7.11 4.79
N THR A 68 -6.50 8.03 4.25
CA THR A 68 -7.04 7.94 2.89
C THR A 68 -5.93 7.92 1.84
N LEU A 69 -4.91 8.76 1.96
CA LEU A 69 -3.76 8.76 1.06
C LEU A 69 -3.02 7.41 1.08
N ILE A 70 -2.79 6.86 2.28
CA ILE A 70 -2.17 5.54 2.43
C ILE A 70 -3.08 4.45 1.82
N SER A 71 -4.39 4.47 2.10
CA SER A 71 -5.33 3.51 1.54
C SER A 71 -5.38 3.56 0.01
N THR A 72 -5.26 4.75 -0.60
CA THR A 72 -5.23 4.90 -2.06
C THR A 72 -3.91 4.43 -2.67
N LEU A 73 -2.78 4.62 -2.00
CA LEU A 73 -1.48 4.04 -2.41
C LEU A 73 -1.52 2.50 -2.48
N PHE A 74 -2.24 1.85 -1.56
CA PHE A 74 -2.45 0.39 -1.56
C PHE A 74 -3.63 -0.06 -2.44
N ARG A 75 -4.28 0.88 -3.14
CA ARG A 75 -5.52 0.66 -3.90
C ARG A 75 -6.57 -0.11 -3.10
N LEU A 76 -6.71 0.21 -1.81
CA LEU A 76 -7.86 -0.20 -0.98
C LEU A 76 -9.07 0.72 -1.24
N VAL A 77 -8.80 1.94 -1.69
CA VAL A 77 -9.78 2.90 -2.19
C VAL A 77 -9.23 3.45 -3.50
N GLU A 78 -9.93 3.20 -4.59
CA GLU A 78 -9.50 3.69 -5.91
C GLU A 78 -9.62 5.22 -5.99
N PRO A 79 -8.67 5.90 -6.68
CA PRO A 79 -8.79 7.31 -6.95
C PRO A 79 -10.02 7.59 -7.83
N THR A 80 -10.69 8.70 -7.56
CA THR A 80 -11.79 9.19 -8.40
C THR A 80 -11.25 9.91 -9.63
N GLU A 81 -10.21 10.70 -9.43
CA GLU A 81 -9.46 11.38 -10.48
C GLU A 81 -7.98 11.46 -10.09
N GLY A 82 -7.14 11.75 -11.08
CA GLY A 82 -5.69 11.73 -10.91
C GLY A 82 -5.13 10.32 -10.99
N GLN A 83 -3.83 10.20 -10.73
CA GLN A 83 -3.10 8.93 -10.83
C GLN A 83 -1.94 8.90 -9.86
N ILE A 84 -1.50 7.68 -9.54
CA ILE A 84 -0.32 7.40 -8.74
C ILE A 84 0.61 6.55 -9.60
N ILE A 85 1.84 7.02 -9.77
CA ILE A 85 2.86 6.38 -10.60
C ILE A 85 3.99 5.94 -9.68
N ILE A 86 4.43 4.69 -9.81
CA ILE A 86 5.59 4.16 -9.08
C ILE A 86 6.61 3.66 -10.11
N ASP A 87 7.82 4.23 -10.08
CA ASP A 87 8.90 3.97 -11.05
C ASP A 87 8.41 4.03 -12.52
N GLY A 88 7.62 5.05 -12.84
CA GLY A 88 7.07 5.28 -14.18
C GLY A 88 5.86 4.42 -14.58
N ILE A 89 5.37 3.54 -13.71
CA ILE A 89 4.18 2.70 -13.95
C ILE A 89 2.98 3.24 -13.16
N ASP A 90 1.87 3.53 -13.84
CA ASP A 90 0.60 3.83 -13.18
C ASP A 90 0.04 2.59 -12.48
N ILE A 91 -0.09 2.67 -11.16
CA ILE A 91 -0.52 1.53 -10.34
C ILE A 91 -1.95 1.11 -10.61
N ALA A 92 -2.81 1.96 -11.18
CA ALA A 92 -4.18 1.62 -11.54
C ALA A 92 -4.23 0.61 -12.71
N THR A 93 -3.16 0.54 -13.49
CA THR A 93 -3.09 -0.28 -14.70
C THR A 93 -2.61 -1.72 -14.45
N ILE A 94 -2.02 -2.00 -13.29
CA ILE A 94 -1.49 -3.32 -12.92
C ILE A 94 -2.44 -4.08 -11.98
N GLY A 95 -2.21 -5.39 -11.80
CA GLY A 95 -2.98 -6.21 -10.86
C GLY A 95 -2.71 -5.87 -9.39
N LEU A 96 -3.71 -6.04 -8.52
CA LEU A 96 -3.57 -5.77 -7.08
C LEU A 96 -2.53 -6.66 -6.41
N HIS A 97 -2.37 -7.91 -6.83
CA HIS A 97 -1.36 -8.82 -6.31
C HIS A 97 0.05 -8.35 -6.66
N ASP A 98 0.26 -7.95 -7.92
CA ASP A 98 1.56 -7.46 -8.40
C ASP A 98 1.97 -6.16 -7.67
N LEU A 99 0.99 -5.29 -7.36
CA LEU A 99 1.22 -4.08 -6.55
C LEU A 99 1.48 -4.40 -5.07
N ARG A 100 0.53 -5.08 -4.41
CA ARG A 100 0.52 -5.24 -2.94
C ARG A 100 1.62 -6.19 -2.46
N SER A 101 2.10 -7.13 -3.29
CA SER A 101 3.25 -7.98 -2.97
C SER A 101 4.58 -7.20 -2.87
N ARG A 102 4.64 -5.99 -3.42
CA ARG A 102 5.83 -5.12 -3.42
C ARG A 102 5.76 -3.97 -2.41
N LEU A 103 4.64 -3.81 -1.71
CA LEU A 103 4.42 -2.75 -0.74
C LEU A 103 4.17 -3.35 0.66
N GLY A 104 4.83 -2.79 1.68
CA GLY A 104 4.60 -3.15 3.08
C GLY A 104 3.79 -2.07 3.81
N ILE A 105 2.80 -2.46 4.59
CA ILE A 105 2.04 -1.57 5.49
C ILE A 105 2.01 -2.13 6.90
N ILE A 106 2.18 -1.25 7.89
CA ILE A 106 1.92 -1.55 9.29
C ILE A 106 0.57 -0.92 9.65
N PRO A 107 -0.45 -1.72 10.01
CA PRO A 107 -1.76 -1.17 10.36
C PRO A 107 -1.70 -0.38 11.66
N GLN A 108 -2.61 0.58 11.82
CA GLN A 108 -2.69 1.40 13.05
C GLN A 108 -3.05 0.56 14.28
N GLU A 109 -3.90 -0.47 14.10
CA GLU A 109 -4.24 -1.44 15.14
C GLU A 109 -3.62 -2.80 14.78
N PRO A 110 -2.68 -3.32 15.58
CA PRO A 110 -2.10 -4.63 15.33
C PRO A 110 -3.16 -5.70 15.57
N THR A 111 -3.50 -6.46 14.53
CA THR A 111 -4.38 -7.62 14.64
C THR A 111 -3.53 -8.88 14.65
N LEU A 112 -3.73 -9.74 15.67
CA LEU A 112 -3.12 -11.05 15.76
C LEU A 112 -4.21 -12.13 15.64
N PHE A 113 -3.93 -13.15 14.84
CA PHE A 113 -4.78 -14.32 14.73
C PHE A 113 -4.45 -15.31 15.86
N SER A 114 -5.47 -16.03 16.34
CA SER A 114 -5.27 -17.10 17.30
C SER A 114 -4.37 -18.17 16.72
N GLY A 115 -3.22 -18.41 17.37
CA GLY A 115 -2.19 -19.31 16.87
C GLY A 115 -0.83 -19.04 17.51
N SER A 116 0.21 -19.64 16.97
CA SER A 116 1.59 -19.39 17.41
C SER A 116 2.10 -18.03 16.90
N VAL A 117 3.17 -17.54 17.51
CA VAL A 117 3.91 -16.37 16.99
C VAL A 117 4.41 -16.66 15.57
N ARG A 118 4.94 -17.87 15.32
CA ARG A 118 5.37 -18.30 13.99
C ARG A 118 4.23 -18.23 12.97
N TYR A 119 3.02 -18.67 13.33
CA TYR A 119 1.86 -18.60 12.44
C TYR A 119 1.48 -17.15 12.07
N ASN A 120 1.59 -16.22 13.02
CA ASN A 120 1.32 -14.81 12.76
C ASN A 120 2.41 -14.12 11.90
N LEU A 121 3.65 -14.62 11.95
CA LEU A 121 4.78 -14.09 11.18
C LEU A 121 4.88 -14.71 9.78
N ASP A 122 4.65 -16.01 9.65
CA ASP A 122 4.76 -16.79 8.42
C ASP A 122 3.60 -17.80 8.32
N PRO A 123 2.38 -17.33 7.99
CA PRO A 123 1.20 -18.19 7.92
C PRO A 123 1.28 -19.23 6.81
N LEU A 124 2.15 -19.02 5.81
CA LEU A 124 2.35 -19.93 4.68
C LEU A 124 3.51 -20.91 4.89
N SER A 125 4.25 -20.79 6.00
CA SER A 125 5.41 -21.63 6.32
C SER A 125 6.47 -21.65 5.22
N LEU A 126 6.73 -20.49 4.62
CA LEU A 126 7.70 -20.32 3.53
C LEU A 126 9.14 -20.08 4.02
N HIS A 127 9.33 -19.75 5.30
CA HIS A 127 10.60 -19.29 5.85
C HIS A 127 11.14 -20.18 6.97
N THR A 128 12.47 -20.28 7.09
CA THR A 128 13.10 -21.04 8.19
C THR A 128 13.04 -20.27 9.51
N ASP A 129 13.25 -20.95 10.64
CA ASP A 129 13.26 -20.28 11.94
C ASP A 129 14.37 -19.22 12.01
N GLU A 130 15.53 -19.47 11.40
CA GLU A 130 16.64 -18.52 11.35
C GLU A 130 16.28 -17.23 10.61
N GLU A 131 15.57 -17.34 9.48
CA GLU A 131 15.08 -16.17 8.72
C GLU A 131 14.07 -15.36 9.54
N ILE A 132 13.16 -16.05 10.24
CA ILE A 132 12.18 -15.41 11.13
C ILE A 132 12.85 -14.71 12.32
N TRP A 133 13.91 -15.29 12.88
CA TRP A 133 14.65 -14.70 13.99
C TRP A 133 15.30 -13.35 13.61
N VAL A 134 15.86 -13.24 12.40
CA VAL A 134 16.48 -12.00 11.90
C VAL A 134 15.45 -10.87 11.80
N VAL A 135 14.27 -11.16 11.24
CA VAL A 135 13.20 -10.17 11.06
C VAL A 135 12.54 -9.78 12.38
N SER A 136 12.35 -10.75 13.29
CA SER A 136 11.78 -10.48 14.62
C SER A 136 12.59 -9.44 15.39
N PHE A 137 13.92 -9.45 15.26
CA PHE A 137 14.77 -8.46 15.90
C PHE A 137 14.60 -7.05 15.28
N LEU A 138 14.41 -6.98 13.95
CA LEU A 138 14.23 -5.72 13.22
C LEU A 138 12.88 -5.05 13.54
N LEU A 139 11.79 -5.83 13.62
CA LEU A 139 10.45 -5.32 13.93
C LEU A 139 10.35 -4.76 15.36
N ILE A 140 11.04 -5.39 16.32
CA ILE A 140 11.08 -4.92 17.71
C ILE A 140 11.84 -3.58 17.82
N CYS A 141 12.92 -3.40 17.05
CA CYS A 141 13.71 -2.17 17.10
C CYS A 141 13.04 -0.97 16.43
N CYS A 142 12.11 -1.16 15.48
CA CYS A 142 11.33 -0.05 14.92
C CYS A 142 10.24 0.51 15.88
N GLY A 143 10.04 -0.12 17.04
CA GLY A 143 9.12 0.32 18.09
C GLY A 143 9.77 1.09 19.26
N CYS A 144 11.05 1.45 19.19
CA CYS A 144 11.74 2.28 20.19
C CYS A 144 12.29 3.58 19.59
#